data_AF-A0AAF0F4K7-F1
#
_entry.id   AF-A0AAF0F4K7-F1
#
_cell.length_a   1.000
_cell.length_b   1.000
_cell.length_c   1.000
_cell.angle_alpha   90.00
_cell.angle_beta   90.00
_cell.angle_gamma   90.00
#
_symmetry.space_group_name_H-M   'P 1'
#
loop_
_entity.id
_entity.type
_entity.pdbx_description
1 polymer ?
#
loop_
_entity_poly.entity_id
_entity_poly.type
_entity_poly.pdbx_seq_one_letter_code
_entity_poly.pdbx_strand_id
1 'polypeptide(L)'
;MAKGGKKTAKKGAAAKRSAPPAQEKQATKEAAQGPVTPKNDLFCMTASSWGTGLSLLALGTVAFLCWVTQSERCNTLSYWEPVWGTLEKYGIASRPTDVALANVCTTIHEVTRSCLFLSGGVTSTQGKVHNSVSHAWERLQSVWGVETTSHASAVPEVLYERDRRDVLFAVTWGIALLALRGLLMHLVLLPSARLLVQRPPPQKMAQIGHRNKYYRSIDRFAEQFWIAILNSASLVLVLSFWVWKPEQLWIGYPHTTMDALTKAVYLWEASNYIHQLFVLNIEARRSDHVQMMVHHIVTLLLIGGSYVCCFSRVGLVILLLMDPSDILLALAKMIKYMGLQNLCDAMFGAFMLSWTFTRHIGYMIVMWSCIYDAPRLIPYQSPADLRTGHVFTYPTYVVFIALLAILQVILLIWFSMILKVLYRVLTNAGAIDSRSDEDSD
;
A
#
# COMPACT_ATOMS: atom_id res chain seq x y z
N MET A 1 -5.70 -67.74 67.23
CA MET A 1 -4.39 -67.67 66.56
C MET A 1 -3.99 -66.21 66.45
N ALA A 2 -2.82 -65.90 67.01
CA ALA A 2 -1.87 -64.80 66.78
C ALA A 2 -2.33 -63.50 66.09
N LYS A 3 -1.88 -62.28 66.43
CA LYS A 3 -0.97 -61.63 67.40
C LYS A 3 -1.26 -60.12 67.14
N GLY A 4 -1.54 -59.24 68.08
CA GLY A 4 -0.67 -58.78 69.17
C GLY A 4 0.26 -57.64 68.69
N GLY A 5 0.09 -56.41 69.22
CA GLY A 5 1.12 -55.37 69.08
C GLY A 5 0.75 -53.91 69.39
N LYS A 6 0.75 -53.54 70.68
CA LYS A 6 0.68 -52.16 71.22
C LYS A 6 1.78 -51.24 70.67
N LYS A 7 1.53 -49.91 70.61
CA LYS A 7 2.32 -48.90 71.37
C LYS A 7 1.78 -47.47 71.26
N THR A 8 1.95 -46.78 72.39
CA THR A 8 1.55 -45.42 72.80
C THR A 8 2.56 -44.32 72.44
N ALA A 9 2.12 -43.06 72.64
CA ALA A 9 2.86 -41.79 72.72
C ALA A 9 3.16 -41.10 71.36
N LYS A 10 3.10 -39.77 71.18
CA LYS A 10 3.52 -38.68 72.07
C LYS A 10 2.94 -37.34 71.53
N LYS A 11 2.49 -36.44 72.42
CA LYS A 11 2.26 -35.01 72.09
C LYS A 11 3.58 -34.36 71.66
N GLY A 12 3.55 -33.61 70.57
CA GLY A 12 4.59 -32.65 70.17
C GLY A 12 3.92 -31.33 69.78
N ALA A 13 4.13 -30.30 70.59
CA ALA A 13 3.73 -28.93 70.29
C ALA A 13 4.60 -28.38 69.16
N ALA A 14 3.99 -27.87 68.10
CA ALA A 14 4.66 -27.05 67.09
C ALA A 14 3.91 -25.71 66.99
N ALA A 15 4.63 -24.65 67.35
CA ALA A 15 4.15 -23.28 67.35
C ALA A 15 3.68 -22.85 65.95
N LYS A 16 2.48 -22.26 65.87
CA LYS A 16 2.04 -21.46 64.73
C LYS A 16 3.00 -20.28 64.53
N ARG A 17 3.85 -20.34 63.50
CA ARG A 17 4.36 -19.11 62.85
C ARG A 17 3.40 -18.77 61.72
N SER A 18 2.59 -17.74 61.94
CA SER A 18 1.75 -17.13 60.92
C SER A 18 2.64 -16.56 59.81
N ALA A 19 2.44 -17.02 58.57
CA ALA A 19 3.01 -16.36 57.41
C ALA A 19 2.43 -14.94 57.28
N PRO A 20 3.21 -13.93 56.84
CA PRO A 20 2.67 -12.61 56.60
C PRO A 20 1.68 -12.63 55.42
N PRO A 21 0.62 -11.81 55.44
CA PRO A 21 -0.40 -11.79 54.41
C PRO A 21 0.19 -11.37 53.06
N ALA A 22 -0.36 -11.95 51.98
CA ALA A 22 0.11 -11.82 50.60
C ALA A 22 0.25 -10.38 50.08
N GLN A 23 -0.42 -9.41 50.71
CA GLN A 23 -0.36 -7.99 50.35
C GLN A 23 1.02 -7.36 50.59
N GLU A 24 1.76 -7.80 51.62
CA GLU A 24 3.07 -7.22 51.95
C GLU A 24 4.17 -7.66 50.97
N LYS A 25 4.03 -8.86 50.37
CA LYS A 25 4.93 -9.36 49.31
C LYS A 25 4.68 -8.68 47.95
N GLN A 26 3.50 -8.09 47.75
CA GLN A 26 3.15 -7.41 46.52
C GLN A 26 3.63 -5.95 46.56
N ALA A 27 3.48 -5.28 47.71
CA ALA A 27 4.01 -3.93 47.95
C ALA A 27 5.54 -3.85 47.87
N THR A 28 6.25 -4.89 48.32
CA THR A 28 7.73 -4.95 48.24
C THR A 28 8.25 -5.26 46.84
N LYS A 29 7.45 -5.86 45.95
CA LYS A 29 7.81 -6.05 44.53
C LYS A 29 7.59 -4.77 43.70
N GLU A 30 6.60 -3.96 44.04
CA GLU A 30 6.33 -2.68 43.36
C GLU A 30 7.33 -1.59 43.75
N ALA A 31 7.84 -1.59 44.99
CA ALA A 31 8.85 -0.62 45.44
C ALA A 31 10.27 -0.87 44.89
N ALA A 32 10.55 -2.06 44.34
CA ALA A 32 11.87 -2.41 43.78
C ALA A 32 12.02 -2.09 42.28
N GLN A 33 10.95 -1.65 41.62
CA GLN A 33 10.98 -1.20 40.24
C GLN A 33 11.03 0.33 40.23
N GLY A 34 12.25 0.88 40.27
CA GLY A 34 12.49 2.28 39.91
C GLY A 34 11.92 2.61 38.52
N PRO A 35 11.77 3.88 38.15
CA PRO A 35 11.05 4.29 36.95
C PRO A 35 11.62 3.61 35.71
N VAL A 36 10.91 2.59 35.22
CA VAL A 36 11.23 1.93 33.96
C VAL A 36 10.70 2.85 32.88
N THR A 37 11.55 3.75 32.38
CA THR A 37 11.35 4.35 31.06
C THR A 37 11.18 3.21 30.06
N PRO A 38 10.04 3.08 29.36
CA PRO A 38 9.84 1.99 28.42
C PRO A 38 10.89 2.10 27.32
N LYS A 39 11.74 1.08 27.15
CA LYS A 39 12.73 1.03 26.05
C LYS A 39 12.08 1.20 24.66
N ASN A 40 10.77 0.98 24.56
CA ASN A 40 9.99 1.12 23.32
C ASN A 40 9.66 2.58 22.97
N ASP A 41 9.60 3.50 23.94
CA ASP A 41 9.25 4.91 23.65
C ASP A 41 10.42 5.67 23.01
N LEU A 42 11.66 5.30 23.33
CA LEU A 42 12.86 5.87 22.69
C LEU A 42 13.01 5.38 21.25
N PHE A 43 12.61 4.13 20.96
CA PHE A 43 12.61 3.59 19.59
C PHE A 43 11.44 4.16 18.75
N CYS A 44 10.29 4.44 19.36
CA CYS A 44 9.15 5.08 18.69
C CYS A 44 9.39 6.58 18.43
N MET A 45 9.97 7.32 19.38
CA MET A 45 10.35 8.72 19.17
C MET A 45 11.46 8.84 18.11
N THR A 46 12.44 7.94 18.12
CA THR A 46 13.46 7.92 17.06
C THR A 46 12.82 7.55 15.71
N ALA A 47 12.04 6.48 15.59
CA ALA A 47 11.36 6.10 14.35
C ALA A 47 10.43 7.19 13.78
N SER A 48 9.74 7.96 14.62
CA SER A 48 8.91 9.11 14.18
C SER A 48 9.75 10.30 13.67
N SER A 49 10.94 10.52 14.25
CA SER A 49 11.90 11.54 13.78
C SER A 49 12.60 11.12 12.49
N TRP A 50 12.90 9.82 12.32
CA TRP A 50 13.38 9.26 11.05
C TRP A 50 12.30 9.32 9.98
N GLY A 51 11.04 9.04 10.31
CA GLY A 51 9.91 9.09 9.39
C GLY A 51 9.69 10.49 8.82
N THR A 52 9.70 11.52 9.66
CA THR A 52 9.59 12.91 9.23
C THR A 52 10.83 13.40 8.47
N GLY A 53 12.04 13.03 8.92
CA GLY A 53 13.29 13.33 8.20
C GLY A 53 13.38 12.68 6.83
N LEU A 54 13.03 11.40 6.70
CA LEU A 54 12.94 10.67 5.44
C LEU A 54 11.84 11.22 4.54
N SER A 55 10.71 11.64 5.11
CA SER A 55 9.62 12.26 4.35
C SER A 55 10.06 13.61 3.76
N LEU A 56 10.77 14.44 4.54
CA LEU A 56 11.32 15.71 4.07
C LEU A 56 12.46 15.53 3.07
N LEU A 57 13.31 14.51 3.24
CA LEU A 57 14.34 14.15 2.27
C LEU A 57 13.73 13.65 0.96
N ALA A 58 12.67 12.84 1.00
CA ALA A 58 11.96 12.35 -0.17
C ALA A 58 11.24 13.50 -0.90
N LEU A 59 10.54 14.38 -0.18
CA LEU A 59 9.94 15.59 -0.75
C LEU A 59 11.01 16.54 -1.30
N GLY A 60 12.14 16.67 -0.60
CA GLY A 60 13.32 17.42 -1.07
C GLY A 60 13.93 16.80 -2.33
N THR A 61 13.92 15.47 -2.44
CA THR A 61 14.38 14.75 -3.64
C THR A 61 13.41 14.95 -4.80
N VAL A 62 12.10 14.87 -4.59
CA VAL A 62 11.08 15.15 -5.63
C VAL A 62 11.12 16.63 -6.05
N ALA A 63 11.30 17.55 -5.10
CA ALA A 63 11.46 18.98 -5.38
C ALA A 63 12.77 19.28 -6.11
N PHE A 64 13.87 18.62 -5.73
CA PHE A 64 15.15 18.70 -6.42
C PHE A 64 15.07 18.13 -7.83
N LEU A 65 14.42 16.98 -8.01
CA LEU A 65 14.13 16.40 -9.32
C LEU A 65 13.28 17.38 -10.14
N CYS A 66 12.19 17.93 -9.60
CA CYS A 66 11.41 18.98 -10.26
C CYS A 66 12.27 20.21 -10.61
N TRP A 67 13.22 20.61 -9.77
CA TRP A 67 14.14 21.72 -10.03
C TRP A 67 15.13 21.42 -11.17
N VAL A 68 15.63 20.18 -11.28
CA VAL A 68 16.54 19.75 -12.36
C VAL A 68 15.83 19.58 -13.70
N THR A 69 14.48 19.56 -13.76
CA THR A 69 13.74 19.49 -15.04
C THR A 69 13.99 20.67 -15.98
N GLN A 70 14.50 21.81 -15.52
CA GLN A 70 14.93 22.89 -16.40
C GLN A 70 16.29 22.55 -17.03
N SER A 71 16.26 21.91 -18.19
CA SER A 71 17.45 21.52 -18.98
C SER A 71 18.42 22.66 -19.24
N GLU A 72 17.94 23.92 -19.24
CA GLU A 72 18.78 25.10 -19.46
C GLU A 72 19.74 25.43 -18.32
N ARG A 73 19.52 24.95 -17.07
CA ARG A 73 20.37 25.32 -15.92
C ARG A 73 21.61 24.46 -15.74
N CYS A 74 21.60 23.25 -16.31
CA CYS A 74 22.66 22.26 -16.11
C CYS A 74 23.96 22.64 -16.85
N ASN A 75 23.82 23.37 -17.97
CA ASN A 75 24.94 23.93 -18.73
C ASN A 75 25.42 25.31 -18.20
N THR A 76 24.74 25.90 -17.22
CA THR A 76 25.00 27.27 -16.74
C THR A 76 25.37 27.34 -15.25
N LEU A 77 25.86 26.25 -14.65
CA LEU A 77 26.29 26.26 -13.24
C LEU A 77 27.63 26.99 -13.06
N SER A 78 27.67 28.29 -13.37
CA SER A 78 28.80 29.20 -13.20
C SER A 78 29.27 29.33 -11.75
N TYR A 79 28.47 28.92 -10.77
CA TYR A 79 28.82 28.97 -9.35
C TYR A 79 29.77 27.86 -8.89
N TRP A 80 29.94 26.77 -9.67
CA TRP A 80 30.91 25.71 -9.36
C TRP A 80 32.31 25.98 -9.93
N GLU A 81 32.47 26.98 -10.81
CA GLU A 81 33.76 27.36 -11.40
C GLU A 81 34.88 27.56 -10.36
N PRO A 82 34.65 28.25 -9.22
CA PRO A 82 35.68 28.40 -8.20
C PRO A 82 36.08 27.07 -7.53
N VAL A 83 35.13 26.14 -7.42
CA VAL A 83 35.34 24.84 -6.77
C VAL A 83 36.14 23.92 -7.68
N TRP A 84 35.79 23.83 -8.97
CA TRP A 84 36.55 23.06 -9.94
C TRP A 84 37.97 23.60 -10.12
N GLY A 85 38.13 24.92 -10.19
CA GLY A 85 39.45 25.55 -10.23
C GLY A 85 40.31 25.24 -8.99
N THR A 86 39.69 25.07 -7.82
CA THR A 86 40.38 24.66 -6.59
C THR A 86 40.76 23.17 -6.63
N LEU A 87 39.85 22.30 -7.06
CA LEU A 87 40.08 20.85 -7.13
C LEU A 87 41.16 20.46 -8.14
N GLU A 88 41.21 21.14 -9.30
CA GLU A 88 42.28 20.96 -10.29
C GLU A 88 43.63 21.43 -9.76
N LYS A 89 43.67 22.57 -9.06
CA LYS A 89 44.90 23.12 -8.48
C LYS A 89 45.56 22.17 -7.49
N TYR A 90 44.77 21.38 -6.76
CA TYR A 90 45.27 20.36 -5.83
C TYR A 90 45.36 18.95 -6.44
N GLY A 91 45.08 18.79 -7.73
CA GLY A 91 45.15 17.51 -8.44
C GLY A 91 44.15 16.45 -7.93
N ILE A 92 43.08 16.87 -7.26
CA ILE A 92 42.11 15.97 -6.62
C ILE A 92 41.13 15.41 -7.65
N ALA A 93 40.66 16.25 -8.58
CA ALA A 93 39.77 15.87 -9.67
C ALA A 93 39.89 16.88 -10.81
N SER A 94 39.87 16.41 -12.05
CA SER A 94 39.79 17.25 -13.24
C SER A 94 38.33 17.58 -13.58
N ARG A 95 38.11 18.73 -14.23
CA ARG A 95 36.81 19.12 -14.74
C ARG A 95 36.27 18.01 -15.67
N PRO A 96 35.03 17.52 -15.47
CA PRO A 96 34.40 16.64 -16.44
C PRO A 96 34.34 17.33 -17.80
N THR A 97 34.65 16.62 -18.88
CA THR A 97 34.48 17.18 -20.23
C THR A 97 33.04 17.66 -20.40
N ASP A 98 32.81 18.74 -21.15
CA ASP A 98 31.44 19.28 -21.33
C ASP A 98 30.47 18.21 -21.88
N VAL A 99 30.99 17.23 -22.64
CA VAL A 99 30.24 16.03 -23.09
C VAL A 99 29.86 15.11 -21.94
N ALA A 100 30.75 14.85 -20.97
CA ALA A 100 30.43 14.04 -19.79
C ALA A 100 29.39 14.72 -18.90
N LEU A 101 29.52 16.03 -18.69
CA LEU A 101 28.54 16.82 -17.93
C LEU A 101 27.19 16.88 -18.67
N ALA A 102 27.18 17.08 -19.98
CA ALA A 102 25.97 17.04 -20.80
C ALA A 102 25.30 15.67 -20.76
N ASN A 103 26.06 14.57 -20.81
CA ASN A 103 25.53 13.21 -20.68
C ASN A 103 24.92 12.96 -19.30
N VAL A 104 25.56 13.44 -18.22
CA VAL A 104 25.03 13.37 -16.85
C VAL A 104 23.75 14.19 -16.73
N CYS A 105 23.73 15.44 -17.19
CA CYS A 105 22.55 16.30 -17.17
C CYS A 105 21.40 15.73 -18.02
N THR A 106 21.70 15.16 -19.19
CA THR A 106 20.70 14.48 -20.04
C THR A 106 20.15 13.25 -19.34
N THR A 107 21.01 12.45 -18.70
CA THR A 107 20.59 11.28 -17.92
C THR A 107 19.70 11.70 -16.74
N ILE A 108 20.08 12.74 -15.99
CA ILE A 108 19.27 13.24 -14.88
C ILE A 108 17.93 13.80 -15.40
N HIS A 109 17.94 14.54 -16.51
CA HIS A 109 16.73 15.05 -17.14
C HIS A 109 15.80 13.91 -17.58
N GLU A 110 16.32 12.87 -18.24
CA GLU A 110 15.57 11.69 -18.66
C GLU A 110 14.98 10.91 -17.48
N VAL A 111 15.77 10.69 -16.42
CA VAL A 111 15.31 10.07 -15.17
C VAL A 111 14.17 10.89 -14.57
N THR A 112 14.36 12.20 -14.46
CA THR A 112 13.39 13.12 -13.87
C THR A 112 12.08 13.17 -14.65
N ARG A 113 12.16 13.25 -16.00
CA ARG A 113 10.97 13.19 -16.86
C ARG A 113 10.21 11.89 -16.68
N SER A 114 10.93 10.78 -16.53
CA SER A 114 10.33 9.46 -16.30
C SER A 114 9.63 9.41 -14.93
N CYS A 115 10.26 9.96 -13.89
CA CYS A 115 9.66 10.07 -12.54
C CYS A 115 8.37 10.92 -12.52
N LEU A 116 8.23 11.89 -13.43
CA LEU A 116 7.11 12.84 -13.47
C LEU A 116 6.09 12.57 -14.58
N PHE A 117 6.19 11.43 -15.27
CA PHE A 117 5.29 11.09 -16.38
C PHE A 117 5.33 12.12 -17.55
N LEU A 118 6.47 12.77 -17.76
CA LEU A 118 6.67 13.82 -18.77
C LEU A 118 7.24 13.28 -20.09
N SER A 119 7.32 11.95 -20.26
CA SER A 119 7.89 11.29 -21.45
C SER A 119 7.03 10.13 -21.95
N GLY A 120 7.21 9.75 -23.22
CA GLY A 120 6.64 8.52 -23.79
C GLY A 120 5.35 8.68 -24.60
N GLY A 121 4.92 9.91 -24.89
CA GLY A 121 3.82 10.17 -25.81
C GLY A 121 4.22 9.95 -27.27
N VAL A 122 3.40 9.21 -28.02
CA VAL A 122 3.50 8.95 -29.45
C VAL A 122 2.20 9.44 -30.10
N THR A 123 2.31 10.20 -31.18
CA THR A 123 1.13 10.67 -31.93
C THR A 123 0.51 9.53 -32.73
N SER A 124 -0.74 9.18 -32.43
CA SER A 124 -1.49 8.20 -33.23
C SER A 124 -1.84 8.76 -34.60
N THR A 125 -1.55 8.01 -35.66
CA THR A 125 -1.98 8.30 -37.05
C THR A 125 -3.34 7.70 -37.40
N GLN A 126 -3.99 6.99 -36.48
CA GLN A 126 -5.30 6.37 -36.72
C GLN A 126 -6.39 7.09 -35.93
N GLY A 127 -7.36 7.63 -36.67
CA GLY A 127 -8.42 8.48 -36.14
C GLY A 127 -9.52 7.75 -35.35
N LYS A 128 -10.02 8.47 -34.34
CA LYS A 128 -11.29 8.34 -33.59
C LYS A 128 -11.48 7.10 -32.71
N VAL A 129 -11.51 7.30 -31.38
CA VAL A 129 -12.70 7.13 -30.51
C VAL A 129 -12.66 8.16 -29.37
N HIS A 130 -13.79 8.84 -29.12
CA HIS A 130 -13.95 9.89 -28.11
C HIS A 130 -14.34 9.28 -26.76
N ASN A 131 -13.53 9.45 -25.70
CA ASN A 131 -13.87 8.99 -24.35
C ASN A 131 -13.97 10.16 -23.37
N SER A 132 -15.05 10.18 -22.57
CA SER A 132 -15.44 11.21 -21.58
C SER A 132 -14.38 11.54 -20.51
N VAL A 133 -13.31 10.76 -20.44
CA VAL A 133 -12.20 10.84 -19.47
C VAL A 133 -11.11 11.83 -19.93
N SER A 134 -10.99 12.08 -21.24
CA SER A 134 -10.09 13.08 -21.84
C SER A 134 -10.31 14.47 -21.26
N HIS A 135 -11.57 14.88 -21.05
CA HIS A 135 -11.90 16.18 -20.46
C HIS A 135 -11.50 16.35 -18.99
N ALA A 136 -11.44 15.26 -18.20
CA ALA A 136 -10.97 15.34 -16.81
C ALA A 136 -9.45 15.53 -16.76
N TRP A 137 -8.73 14.88 -17.69
CA TRP A 137 -7.29 15.03 -17.84
C TRP A 137 -6.91 16.40 -18.42
N GLU A 138 -7.62 16.92 -19.43
CA GLU A 138 -7.45 18.28 -19.94
C GLU A 138 -7.65 19.33 -18.84
N ARG A 139 -8.65 19.13 -17.98
CA ARG A 139 -8.87 19.98 -16.79
C ARG A 139 -7.76 19.85 -15.77
N LEU A 140 -7.26 18.63 -15.49
CA LEU A 140 -6.11 18.43 -14.61
C LEU A 140 -4.84 19.06 -15.18
N GLN A 141 -4.56 18.92 -16.47
CA GLN A 141 -3.42 19.54 -17.15
C GLN A 141 -3.46 21.08 -17.07
N SER A 142 -4.65 21.68 -17.10
CA SER A 142 -4.82 23.12 -16.88
C SER A 142 -4.44 23.58 -15.46
N VAL A 143 -4.53 22.70 -14.45
CA VAL A 143 -4.08 22.97 -13.07
C VAL A 143 -2.55 22.97 -12.95
N TRP A 144 -1.85 22.24 -13.82
CA TRP A 144 -0.37 22.16 -13.86
C TRP A 144 0.28 23.16 -14.83
N GLY A 145 -0.47 24.16 -15.31
CA GLY A 145 0.08 25.28 -16.07
C GLY A 145 0.46 24.98 -17.53
N VAL A 146 -0.06 23.89 -18.11
CA VAL A 146 0.07 23.66 -19.55
C VAL A 146 -1.09 24.36 -20.25
N GLU A 147 -0.83 25.55 -20.81
CA GLU A 147 -1.80 26.27 -21.64
C GLU A 147 -2.16 25.43 -22.87
N THR A 148 -3.42 24.97 -22.93
CA THR A 148 -3.98 24.38 -24.14
C THR A 148 -4.67 25.49 -24.93
N THR A 149 -3.98 26.00 -25.96
CA THR A 149 -4.58 26.92 -26.93
C THR A 149 -5.75 26.25 -27.62
N SER A 150 -6.94 26.79 -27.38
CA SER A 150 -8.20 26.37 -27.99
C SER A 150 -8.22 26.68 -29.49
N HIS A 151 -7.92 25.68 -30.32
CA HIS A 151 -8.46 25.62 -31.68
C HIS A 151 -9.03 24.23 -31.92
N ALA A 152 -10.34 24.19 -32.13
CA ALA A 152 -11.08 23.04 -32.63
C ALA A 152 -10.51 22.65 -34.00
N SER A 153 -9.54 21.76 -33.99
CA SER A 153 -9.00 21.02 -35.12
C SER A 153 -8.55 19.69 -34.52
N ALA A 154 -8.87 18.58 -35.18
CA ALA A 154 -8.64 17.23 -34.67
C ALA A 154 -7.21 17.07 -34.13
N VAL A 155 -7.05 17.21 -32.82
CA VAL A 155 -5.76 17.04 -32.15
C VAL A 155 -5.45 15.54 -32.25
N PRO A 156 -4.29 15.14 -32.81
CA PRO A 156 -3.90 13.74 -32.81
C PRO A 156 -3.90 13.22 -31.38
N GLU A 157 -4.62 12.12 -31.16
CA GLU A 157 -4.65 11.48 -29.84
C GLU A 157 -3.22 11.04 -29.48
N VAL A 158 -2.67 11.62 -28.42
CA VAL A 158 -1.35 11.24 -27.90
C VAL A 158 -1.54 9.99 -27.06
N LEU A 159 -1.02 8.88 -27.55
CA LEU A 159 -1.01 7.62 -26.83
C LEU A 159 0.38 7.37 -26.25
N TYR A 160 0.44 6.63 -25.16
CA TYR A 160 1.66 6.36 -24.44
C TYR A 160 2.04 4.90 -24.60
N GLU A 161 3.29 4.69 -25.02
CA GLU A 161 3.89 3.36 -25.07
C GLU A 161 4.42 2.95 -23.71
N ARG A 162 4.66 1.66 -23.56
CA ARG A 162 5.27 1.08 -22.36
C ARG A 162 6.78 1.30 -22.40
N ASP A 163 7.35 1.78 -21.30
CA ASP A 163 8.77 2.04 -21.17
C ASP A 163 9.33 1.33 -19.93
N ARG A 164 10.57 0.84 -20.02
CA ARG A 164 11.30 0.29 -18.87
C ARG A 164 11.51 1.36 -17.79
N ARG A 165 11.58 2.63 -18.19
CA ARG A 165 11.70 3.78 -17.30
C ARG A 165 10.46 4.03 -16.45
N ASP A 166 9.32 3.43 -16.79
CA ASP A 166 8.10 3.53 -15.98
C ASP A 166 8.26 2.90 -14.58
N VAL A 167 9.24 1.99 -14.40
CA VAL A 167 9.62 1.48 -13.07
C VAL A 167 10.17 2.60 -12.17
N LEU A 168 10.88 3.58 -12.74
CA LEU A 168 11.38 4.73 -11.99
C LEU A 168 10.22 5.59 -11.49
N PHE A 169 9.18 5.78 -12.30
CA PHE A 169 7.94 6.42 -11.86
C PHE A 169 7.36 5.66 -10.67
N ALA A 170 7.15 4.35 -10.83
CA ALA A 170 6.51 3.51 -9.82
C ALA A 170 7.24 3.59 -8.47
N VAL A 171 8.57 3.44 -8.47
CA VAL A 171 9.41 3.50 -7.26
C VAL A 171 9.44 4.90 -6.65
N THR A 172 9.61 5.94 -7.48
CA THR A 172 9.70 7.33 -6.99
C THR A 172 8.42 7.75 -6.30
N TRP A 173 7.27 7.49 -6.93
CA TRP A 173 5.97 7.80 -6.34
C TRP A 173 5.62 6.88 -5.18
N GLY A 174 6.13 5.64 -5.13
CA GLY A 174 6.03 4.78 -3.95
C GLY A 174 6.74 5.39 -2.73
N ILE A 175 7.93 5.97 -2.93
CA ILE A 175 8.65 6.70 -1.86
C ILE A 175 7.94 8.01 -1.51
N ALA A 176 7.43 8.75 -2.51
CA ALA A 176 6.67 9.97 -2.29
C ALA A 176 5.38 9.72 -1.49
N LEU A 177 4.68 8.61 -1.75
CA LEU A 177 3.52 8.17 -0.98
C LEU A 177 3.88 7.81 0.47
N LEU A 178 5.06 7.23 0.70
CA LEU A 178 5.56 6.97 2.05
C LEU A 178 5.80 8.27 2.81
N ALA A 179 6.39 9.26 2.14
CA ALA A 179 6.58 10.59 2.70
C ALA A 179 5.26 11.32 2.99
N LEU A 180 4.34 11.27 2.03
CA LEU A 180 3.01 11.85 2.14
C LEU A 180 2.23 11.21 3.31
N ARG A 181 2.32 9.89 3.48
CA ARG A 181 1.74 9.18 4.63
C ARG A 181 2.29 9.75 5.93
N GLY A 182 3.61 9.86 6.07
CA GLY A 182 4.24 10.42 7.27
C GLY A 182 3.73 11.83 7.60
N LEU A 183 3.66 12.69 6.58
CA LEU A 183 3.14 14.06 6.71
C LEU A 183 1.66 14.07 7.13
N LEU A 184 0.79 13.37 6.40
CA LEU A 184 -0.64 13.34 6.71
C LEU A 184 -0.95 12.68 8.04
N MET A 185 -0.17 11.67 8.45
CA MET A 185 -0.29 11.06 9.78
C MET A 185 -0.19 12.11 10.88
N HIS A 186 0.77 13.03 10.79
CA HIS A 186 0.96 14.09 11.79
C HIS A 186 0.00 15.26 11.63
N LEU A 187 -0.30 15.69 10.40
CA LEU A 187 -1.10 16.89 10.15
C LEU A 187 -2.61 16.67 10.26
N VAL A 188 -3.11 15.49 9.85
CA VAL A 188 -4.54 15.25 9.67
C VAL A 188 -5.00 14.00 10.39
N LEU A 189 -4.36 12.85 10.18
CA LEU A 189 -4.92 11.56 10.57
C LEU A 189 -4.88 11.34 12.09
N LEU A 190 -3.75 11.57 12.76
CA LEU A 190 -3.65 11.46 14.22
C LEU A 190 -4.47 12.52 14.96
N PRO A 191 -4.48 13.82 14.55
CA PRO A 191 -5.41 14.80 15.11
C PRO A 191 -6.88 14.37 14.98
N SER A 192 -7.30 13.90 13.80
CA SER A 192 -8.66 13.41 13.57
C SER A 192 -8.98 12.20 14.46
N ALA A 193 -8.04 11.25 14.58
CA ALA A 193 -8.19 10.08 15.45
C ALA A 193 -8.38 10.49 16.92
N ARG A 194 -7.62 11.45 17.44
CA ARG A 194 -7.77 11.95 18.82
C ARG A 194 -9.13 12.60 19.08
N LEU A 195 -9.75 13.18 18.05
CA LEU A 195 -11.07 13.81 18.15
C LEU A 195 -12.22 12.79 18.05
N LEU A 196 -12.06 11.77 17.20
CA LEU A 196 -13.15 10.84 16.85
C LEU A 196 -13.14 9.54 17.65
N VAL A 197 -11.98 9.05 18.08
CA VAL A 197 -11.86 7.79 18.85
C VAL A 197 -12.50 7.95 20.22
N GLN A 198 -13.33 6.98 20.61
CA GLN A 198 -14.08 7.03 21.86
C GLN A 198 -13.13 7.09 23.06
N ARG A 199 -13.21 8.20 23.82
CA ARG A 199 -12.41 8.36 25.03
C ARG A 199 -13.01 7.56 26.19
N PRO A 200 -12.25 6.66 26.83
CA PRO A 200 -12.75 5.94 28.00
C PRO A 200 -12.85 6.86 29.23
N PRO A 201 -13.65 6.47 30.25
CA PRO A 201 -13.85 7.27 31.47
C PRO A 201 -12.54 7.58 32.20
N PRO A 202 -12.45 8.72 32.94
CA PRO A 202 -11.23 9.12 33.66
C PRO A 202 -10.67 8.03 34.59
N GLN A 203 -11.55 7.25 35.23
CA GLN A 203 -11.19 6.14 36.10
C GLN A 203 -10.42 5.03 35.37
N LYS A 204 -10.85 4.68 34.14
CA LYS A 204 -10.13 3.72 33.31
C LYS A 204 -8.85 4.32 32.74
N MET A 205 -8.83 5.63 32.46
CA MET A 205 -7.63 6.32 31.97
C MET A 205 -6.49 6.44 32.97
N ALA A 206 -6.77 6.34 34.27
CA ALA A 206 -5.75 6.27 35.30
C ALA A 206 -4.92 4.98 35.22
N GLN A 207 -5.47 3.90 34.65
CA GLN A 207 -4.80 2.61 34.53
C GLN A 207 -3.92 2.58 33.27
N ILE A 208 -2.64 2.26 33.44
CA ILE A 208 -1.63 2.25 32.35
C ILE A 208 -2.08 1.35 31.19
N GLY A 209 -2.62 0.17 31.48
CA GLY A 209 -3.09 -0.77 30.43
C GLY A 209 -4.18 -0.18 29.54
N HIS A 210 -5.24 0.37 30.13
CA HIS A 210 -6.32 1.03 29.39
C HIS A 210 -5.85 2.27 28.63
N ARG A 211 -4.93 3.04 29.20
CA ARG A 211 -4.30 4.19 28.54
C ARG A 211 -3.52 3.78 27.30
N ASN A 212 -2.72 2.73 27.40
CA ASN A 212 -1.95 2.20 26.27
C ASN A 212 -2.88 1.63 25.19
N LYS A 213 -3.96 0.95 25.57
CA LYS A 213 -4.99 0.47 24.63
C LYS A 213 -5.65 1.61 23.87
N TYR A 214 -6.00 2.70 24.55
CA TYR A 214 -6.58 3.89 23.92
C TYR A 214 -5.64 4.54 22.90
N TYR A 215 -4.36 4.73 23.24
CA TYR A 215 -3.39 5.29 22.28
C TYR A 215 -3.15 4.36 21.09
N ARG A 216 -3.13 3.03 21.30
CA ARG A 216 -3.05 2.07 20.20
C ARG A 216 -4.27 2.17 19.26
N SER A 217 -5.48 2.32 19.81
CA SER A 217 -6.68 2.53 19.00
C SER A 217 -6.64 3.83 18.19
N ILE A 218 -6.03 4.90 18.71
CA ILE A 218 -5.78 6.14 17.96
C ILE A 218 -4.87 5.86 16.76
N ASP A 219 -3.75 5.17 16.99
CA ASP A 219 -2.79 4.85 15.92
C ASP A 219 -3.45 3.97 14.84
N ARG A 220 -4.19 2.91 15.25
CA ARG A 220 -4.92 2.04 14.33
C ARG A 220 -6.00 2.78 13.56
N PHE A 221 -6.75 3.68 14.20
CA PHE A 221 -7.73 4.50 13.49
C PHE A 221 -7.05 5.32 12.40
N ALA A 222 -5.92 5.97 12.70
CA ALA A 222 -5.18 6.77 11.72
C ALA A 222 -4.62 5.91 10.57
N GLU A 223 -4.13 4.71 10.87
CA GLU A 223 -3.70 3.73 9.86
C GLU A 223 -4.87 3.31 8.93
N GLN A 224 -6.03 2.99 9.49
CA GLN A 224 -7.21 2.65 8.69
C GLN A 224 -7.72 3.84 7.87
N PHE A 225 -7.63 5.05 8.41
CA PHE A 225 -8.02 6.26 7.68
C PHE A 225 -7.12 6.51 6.47
N TRP A 226 -5.80 6.31 6.60
CA TRP A 226 -4.88 6.35 5.46
C TRP A 226 -5.24 5.32 4.37
N ILE A 227 -5.53 4.07 4.77
CA ILE A 227 -5.96 3.02 3.84
C ILE A 227 -7.26 3.40 3.12
N ALA A 228 -8.24 3.94 3.86
CA ALA A 228 -9.51 4.38 3.29
C ALA A 228 -9.30 5.49 2.24
N ILE A 229 -8.40 6.45 2.49
CA ILE A 229 -8.07 7.52 1.54
C ILE A 229 -7.44 6.93 0.27
N LEU A 230 -6.42 6.07 0.42
CA LEU A 230 -5.73 5.47 -0.72
C LEU A 230 -6.66 4.64 -1.59
N ASN A 231 -7.43 3.73 -0.99
CA ASN A 231 -8.30 2.85 -1.75
C ASN A 231 -9.48 3.61 -2.37
N SER A 232 -9.97 4.68 -1.71
CA SER A 232 -11.00 5.55 -2.32
C SER A 232 -10.45 6.32 -3.52
N ALA A 233 -9.21 6.83 -3.42
CA ALA A 233 -8.54 7.49 -4.54
C ALA A 233 -8.32 6.51 -5.71
N SER A 234 -7.81 5.31 -5.42
CA SER A 234 -7.68 4.23 -6.41
C SER A 234 -9.02 3.94 -7.07
N LEU A 235 -10.07 3.64 -6.29
CA LEU A 235 -11.39 3.29 -6.81
C LEU A 235 -11.94 4.36 -7.76
N VAL A 236 -11.83 5.65 -7.40
CA VAL A 236 -12.27 6.76 -8.26
C VAL A 236 -11.51 6.78 -9.59
N LEU A 237 -10.20 6.52 -9.55
CA LEU A 237 -9.37 6.46 -10.75
C LEU A 237 -9.67 5.24 -11.63
N VAL A 238 -10.00 4.09 -11.03
CA VAL A 238 -10.22 2.85 -11.78
C VAL A 238 -11.68 2.58 -12.17
N LEU A 239 -12.65 3.30 -11.60
CA LEU A 239 -14.08 3.06 -11.82
C LEU A 239 -14.51 3.13 -13.29
N SER A 240 -13.80 3.94 -14.09
CA SER A 240 -14.07 4.11 -15.52
C SER A 240 -13.73 2.88 -16.37
N PHE A 241 -13.05 1.87 -15.81
CA PHE A 241 -12.55 0.70 -16.54
C PHE A 241 -13.39 -0.57 -16.35
N TRP A 242 -14.59 -0.49 -15.76
CA TRP A 242 -15.44 -1.67 -15.60
C TRP A 242 -15.88 -2.24 -16.96
N VAL A 243 -15.63 -3.53 -17.18
CA VAL A 243 -15.99 -4.23 -18.43
C VAL A 243 -17.04 -5.30 -18.15
N TRP A 244 -18.24 -5.12 -18.70
CA TRP A 244 -19.35 -6.08 -18.57
C TRP A 244 -19.16 -7.38 -19.38
N LYS A 245 -18.31 -7.36 -20.40
CA LYS A 245 -18.02 -8.49 -21.30
C LYS A 245 -16.53 -8.87 -21.23
N PRO A 246 -16.15 -9.91 -20.47
CA PRO A 246 -14.75 -10.24 -20.23
C PRO A 246 -13.91 -10.49 -21.49
N GLU A 247 -14.52 -10.93 -22.60
CA GLU A 247 -13.85 -11.15 -23.87
C GLU A 247 -13.21 -9.86 -24.43
N GLN A 248 -13.80 -8.70 -24.12
CA GLN A 248 -13.31 -7.39 -24.56
C GLN A 248 -11.94 -7.03 -23.95
N LEU A 249 -11.53 -7.73 -22.90
CA LEU A 249 -10.19 -7.59 -22.33
C LEU A 249 -9.10 -8.01 -23.30
N TRP A 250 -9.40 -8.92 -24.24
CA TRP A 250 -8.43 -9.56 -25.14
C TRP A 250 -8.54 -9.08 -26.59
N ILE A 251 -9.68 -8.52 -26.99
CA ILE A 251 -9.90 -8.06 -28.36
C ILE A 251 -8.92 -6.94 -28.71
N GLY A 252 -8.23 -7.11 -29.84
CA GLY A 252 -7.19 -6.18 -30.31
C GLY A 252 -5.86 -6.32 -29.59
N TYR A 253 -5.62 -7.43 -28.89
CA TYR A 253 -4.29 -7.77 -28.37
C TYR A 253 -3.27 -7.87 -29.53
N PRO A 254 -2.04 -7.34 -29.36
CA PRO A 254 -1.51 -6.69 -28.16
C PRO A 254 -1.86 -5.20 -28.04
N HIS A 255 -2.27 -4.78 -26.84
CA HIS A 255 -2.47 -3.36 -26.51
C HIS A 255 -1.14 -2.70 -26.12
N THR A 256 -0.37 -2.29 -27.11
CA THR A 256 0.99 -1.72 -26.89
C THR A 256 0.97 -0.27 -26.41
N THR A 257 -0.12 0.45 -26.68
CA THR A 257 -0.31 1.86 -26.37
C THR A 257 -1.54 2.08 -25.48
N MET A 258 -1.49 3.09 -24.61
CA MET A 258 -2.56 3.44 -23.67
C MET A 258 -2.74 4.97 -23.64
N ASP A 259 -3.93 5.47 -23.34
CA ASP A 259 -4.11 6.89 -23.07
C ASP A 259 -3.39 7.31 -21.77
N ALA A 260 -3.10 8.61 -21.66
CA ALA A 260 -2.31 9.18 -20.57
C ALA A 260 -2.84 8.79 -19.19
N LEU A 261 -4.15 8.93 -18.98
CA LEU A 261 -4.74 8.65 -17.67
C LEU A 261 -4.63 7.17 -17.34
N THR A 262 -4.98 6.27 -18.26
CA THR A 262 -4.92 4.83 -17.97
C THR A 262 -3.50 4.39 -17.61
N LYS A 263 -2.49 4.86 -18.34
CA LYS A 263 -1.10 4.57 -18.00
C LYS A 263 -0.73 5.19 -16.64
N ALA A 264 -1.09 6.45 -16.37
CA ALA A 264 -0.81 7.10 -15.09
C ALA A 264 -1.48 6.37 -13.91
N VAL A 265 -2.74 5.97 -14.03
CA VAL A 265 -3.47 5.18 -13.03
C VAL A 265 -2.80 3.84 -12.79
N TYR A 266 -2.41 3.14 -13.86
CA TYR A 266 -1.75 1.85 -13.74
C TYR A 266 -0.40 1.94 -13.00
N LEU A 267 0.39 2.97 -13.31
CA LEU A 267 1.67 3.22 -12.63
C LEU A 267 1.48 3.74 -11.20
N TRP A 268 0.42 4.53 -10.95
CA TRP A 268 0.04 4.96 -9.61
C TRP A 268 -0.31 3.77 -8.72
N GLU A 269 -1.05 2.78 -9.24
CA GLU A 269 -1.33 1.56 -8.48
C GLU A 269 -0.05 0.76 -8.20
N ALA A 270 0.88 0.67 -9.16
CA ALA A 270 2.18 0.09 -8.91
C ALA A 270 2.93 0.82 -7.77
N SER A 271 2.92 2.16 -7.77
CA SER A 271 3.49 2.98 -6.69
C SER A 271 2.83 2.73 -5.35
N ASN A 272 1.50 2.63 -5.32
CA ASN A 272 0.73 2.35 -4.11
C ASN A 272 1.11 0.99 -3.51
N TYR A 273 1.23 -0.06 -4.33
CA TYR A 273 1.66 -1.37 -3.86
C TYR A 273 3.12 -1.41 -3.38
N ILE A 274 4.03 -0.66 -4.02
CA ILE A 274 5.41 -0.49 -3.56
C ILE A 274 5.45 0.22 -2.21
N HIS A 275 4.69 1.31 -2.06
CA HIS A 275 4.53 2.04 -0.79
C HIS A 275 4.06 1.11 0.33
N GLN A 276 2.98 0.35 0.09
CA GLN A 276 2.41 -0.56 1.08
C GLN A 276 3.37 -1.69 1.47
N LEU A 277 4.26 -2.13 0.56
CA LEU A 277 5.32 -3.09 0.88
C LEU A 277 6.29 -2.52 1.95
N PHE A 278 6.67 -1.25 1.87
CA PHE A 278 7.49 -0.62 2.91
C PHE A 278 6.71 -0.48 4.23
N VAL A 279 5.47 0.01 4.15
CA VAL A 279 4.61 0.18 5.33
C VAL A 279 4.42 -1.14 6.08
N LEU A 280 4.22 -2.25 5.38
CA LEU A 280 4.06 -3.58 5.98
C LEU A 280 5.26 -4.02 6.83
N ASN A 281 6.47 -3.57 6.49
CA ASN A 281 7.70 -3.88 7.22
C ASN A 281 8.02 -2.87 8.34
N ILE A 282 7.50 -1.65 8.24
CA ILE A 282 7.67 -0.59 9.26
C ILE A 282 6.66 -0.77 10.39
N GLU A 283 5.42 -1.12 10.05
CA GLU A 283 4.35 -1.31 11.04
C GLU A 283 4.56 -2.58 11.88
N ALA A 284 3.98 -2.56 13.09
CA ALA A 284 4.00 -3.72 13.97
C ALA A 284 3.41 -4.96 13.27
N ARG A 285 4.19 -6.05 13.30
CA ARG A 285 3.86 -7.30 12.62
C ARG A 285 2.55 -7.89 13.16
N ARG A 286 1.61 -8.12 12.25
CA ARG A 286 0.28 -8.72 12.50
C ARG A 286 0.35 -10.24 12.28
N SER A 287 -0.65 -10.98 12.77
CA SER A 287 -0.72 -12.44 12.62
C SER A 287 -0.80 -12.92 11.16
N ASP A 288 -1.28 -12.09 10.24
CA ASP A 288 -1.37 -12.35 8.80
C ASP A 288 -0.20 -11.77 7.97
N HIS A 289 0.87 -11.29 8.61
CA HIS A 289 1.96 -10.59 7.92
C HIS A 289 2.58 -11.40 6.77
N VAL A 290 2.77 -12.71 6.92
CA VAL A 290 3.32 -13.55 5.82
C VAL A 290 2.37 -13.59 4.64
N GLN A 291 1.06 -13.72 4.89
CA GLN A 291 0.05 -13.77 3.84
C GLN A 291 -0.01 -12.43 3.10
N MET A 292 0.02 -11.31 3.84
CA MET A 292 0.11 -9.97 3.26
C MET A 292 1.40 -9.79 2.45
N MET A 293 2.56 -10.23 2.94
CA MET A 293 3.83 -10.14 2.21
C MET A 293 3.77 -10.90 0.88
N VAL A 294 3.31 -12.15 0.91
CA VAL A 294 3.13 -12.96 -0.31
C VAL A 294 2.15 -12.29 -1.25
N HIS A 295 1.03 -11.75 -0.74
CA HIS A 295 0.07 -11.00 -1.54
C HIS A 295 0.70 -9.79 -2.23
N HIS A 296 1.50 -8.97 -1.54
CA HIS A 296 2.16 -7.81 -2.14
C HIS A 296 3.17 -8.23 -3.22
N ILE A 297 3.96 -9.28 -2.98
CA ILE A 297 4.90 -9.81 -3.98
C ILE A 297 4.14 -10.30 -5.21
N VAL A 298 3.11 -11.12 -5.03
CA VAL A 298 2.29 -11.67 -6.13
C VAL A 298 1.58 -10.55 -6.88
N THR A 299 1.06 -9.54 -6.19
CA THR A 299 0.34 -8.44 -6.84
C THR A 299 1.29 -7.54 -7.62
N LEU A 300 2.49 -7.24 -7.10
CA LEU A 300 3.52 -6.52 -7.86
C LEU A 300 3.98 -7.30 -9.10
N LEU A 301 4.11 -8.63 -8.99
CA LEU A 301 4.40 -9.50 -10.13
C LEU A 301 3.25 -9.52 -11.15
N LEU A 302 1.99 -9.50 -10.70
CA LEU A 302 0.82 -9.43 -11.57
C LEU A 302 0.74 -8.08 -12.28
N ILE A 303 0.93 -6.96 -11.58
CA ILE A 303 0.93 -5.61 -12.17
C ILE A 303 2.08 -5.49 -13.18
N GLY A 304 3.31 -5.80 -12.78
CA GLY A 304 4.48 -5.72 -13.67
C GLY A 304 4.38 -6.70 -14.85
N GLY A 305 3.96 -7.93 -14.60
CA GLY A 305 3.79 -8.96 -15.61
C GLY A 305 2.71 -8.62 -16.63
N SER A 306 1.54 -8.17 -16.17
CA SER A 306 0.48 -7.74 -17.10
C SER A 306 0.82 -6.44 -17.83
N TYR A 307 1.64 -5.56 -17.26
CA TYR A 307 2.20 -4.42 -18.00
C TYR A 307 3.11 -4.89 -19.16
N VAL A 308 4.09 -5.75 -18.85
CA VAL A 308 5.07 -6.26 -19.83
C VAL A 308 4.43 -7.15 -20.90
N CYS A 309 3.36 -7.88 -20.55
CA CYS A 309 2.68 -8.78 -21.48
C CYS A 309 1.52 -8.14 -22.27
N CYS A 310 1.24 -6.85 -22.08
CA CYS A 310 0.09 -6.14 -22.66
C CYS A 310 -1.28 -6.63 -22.16
N PHE A 311 -1.37 -7.10 -20.91
CA PHE A 311 -2.62 -7.48 -20.23
C PHE A 311 -3.12 -6.39 -19.27
N SER A 312 -2.76 -5.12 -19.51
CA SER A 312 -3.07 -4.00 -18.61
C SER A 312 -4.56 -3.82 -18.36
N ARG A 313 -5.42 -4.08 -19.35
CA ARG A 313 -6.89 -4.10 -19.19
C ARG A 313 -7.35 -5.09 -18.13
N VAL A 314 -6.80 -6.30 -18.14
CA VAL A 314 -7.08 -7.34 -17.13
C VAL A 314 -6.60 -6.87 -15.75
N GLY A 315 -5.39 -6.31 -15.69
CA GLY A 315 -4.83 -5.76 -14.45
C GLY A 315 -5.72 -4.67 -13.84
N LEU A 316 -6.21 -3.72 -14.64
CA LEU A 316 -7.10 -2.64 -14.18
C LEU A 316 -8.42 -3.17 -13.61
N VAL A 317 -9.04 -4.14 -14.27
CA VAL A 317 -10.27 -4.74 -13.76
C VAL A 317 -10.01 -5.49 -12.45
N ILE A 318 -8.89 -6.20 -12.32
CA ILE A 318 -8.53 -6.85 -11.06
C ILE A 318 -8.32 -5.82 -9.95
N LEU A 319 -7.60 -4.72 -10.20
CA LEU A 319 -7.40 -3.63 -9.23
C LEU A 319 -8.75 -3.04 -8.77
N LEU A 320 -9.63 -2.73 -9.72
CA LEU A 320 -11.00 -2.25 -9.45
C LEU A 320 -11.83 -3.21 -8.60
N LEU A 321 -11.64 -4.52 -8.75
CA LEU A 321 -12.34 -5.52 -7.94
C LEU A 321 -11.80 -5.60 -6.50
N MET A 322 -10.59 -5.14 -6.21
CA MET A 322 -10.02 -5.24 -4.85
C MET A 322 -10.49 -4.10 -3.93
N ASP A 323 -10.57 -2.88 -4.45
CA ASP A 323 -10.74 -1.68 -3.63
C ASP A 323 -12.05 -1.58 -2.84
N PRO A 324 -13.25 -1.89 -3.40
CA PRO A 324 -14.51 -1.60 -2.72
C PRO A 324 -14.64 -2.25 -1.35
N SER A 325 -14.25 -3.53 -1.24
CA SER A 325 -14.26 -4.24 0.04
C SER A 325 -13.27 -3.68 1.05
N ASP A 326 -12.09 -3.24 0.60
CA ASP A 326 -11.06 -2.78 1.53
C ASP A 326 -11.39 -1.40 2.10
N ILE A 327 -12.05 -0.54 1.31
CA ILE A 327 -12.64 0.71 1.80
C ILE A 327 -13.67 0.42 2.89
N LEU A 328 -14.62 -0.48 2.64
CA LEU A 328 -15.66 -0.83 3.60
C LEU A 328 -15.09 -1.42 4.90
N LEU A 329 -14.05 -2.25 4.80
CA LEU A 329 -13.36 -2.81 5.97
C LEU A 329 -12.64 -1.72 6.79
N ALA A 330 -11.92 -0.82 6.12
CA ALA A 330 -11.22 0.27 6.79
C ALA A 330 -12.22 1.19 7.52
N LEU A 331 -13.33 1.55 6.87
CA LEU A 331 -14.40 2.33 7.46
C LEU A 331 -15.06 1.61 8.65
N ALA A 332 -15.38 0.32 8.54
CA ALA A 332 -15.93 -0.46 9.64
C ALA A 332 -15.02 -0.43 10.88
N LYS A 333 -13.70 -0.57 10.68
CA LYS A 333 -12.72 -0.48 11.77
C LYS A 333 -12.64 0.91 12.39
N MET A 334 -12.65 1.97 11.58
CA MET A 334 -12.69 3.34 12.08
C MET A 334 -13.93 3.57 12.96
N ILE A 335 -15.09 3.14 12.50
CA ILE A 335 -16.37 3.25 13.21
C ILE A 335 -16.38 2.42 14.50
N LYS A 336 -15.73 1.24 14.50
CA LYS A 336 -15.48 0.44 15.73
C LYS A 336 -14.75 1.27 16.78
N TYR A 337 -13.66 1.96 16.42
CA TYR A 337 -12.88 2.77 17.35
C TYR A 337 -13.62 4.04 17.84
N MET A 338 -14.61 4.52 17.09
CA MET A 338 -15.51 5.61 17.52
C MET A 338 -16.58 5.14 18.53
N GLY A 339 -16.70 3.84 18.80
CA GLY A 339 -17.70 3.28 19.71
C GLY A 339 -19.10 3.16 19.10
N LEU A 340 -19.24 3.28 17.77
CA LEU A 340 -20.52 3.25 17.06
C LEU A 340 -20.85 1.82 16.60
N GLN A 341 -21.14 0.93 17.56
CA GLN A 341 -21.25 -0.51 17.32
C GLN A 341 -22.28 -0.89 16.24
N ASN A 342 -23.49 -0.34 16.28
CA ASN A 342 -24.54 -0.67 15.31
C ASN A 342 -24.13 -0.33 13.86
N LEU A 343 -23.44 0.81 13.69
CA LEU A 343 -22.96 1.24 12.37
C LEU A 343 -21.74 0.40 11.94
N CYS A 344 -20.87 0.01 12.88
CA CYS A 344 -19.77 -0.91 12.64
C CYS A 344 -20.29 -2.25 12.11
N ASP A 345 -21.29 -2.84 12.77
CA ASP A 345 -21.86 -4.13 12.37
C ASP A 345 -22.56 -4.03 10.99
N ALA A 346 -23.26 -2.93 10.70
CA ALA A 346 -23.85 -2.67 9.39
C ALA A 346 -22.78 -2.55 8.29
N MET A 347 -21.69 -1.81 8.55
CA MET A 347 -20.57 -1.66 7.62
C MET A 347 -19.79 -2.98 7.43
N PHE A 348 -19.66 -3.79 8.47
CA PHE A 348 -19.11 -5.14 8.38
C PHE A 348 -19.99 -6.04 7.50
N GLY A 349 -21.31 -5.92 7.60
CA GLY A 349 -22.28 -6.55 6.69
C GLY A 349 -22.07 -6.15 5.23
N ALA A 350 -21.99 -4.85 4.96
CA ALA A 350 -21.72 -4.31 3.62
C ALA A 350 -20.36 -4.79 3.07
N PHE A 351 -19.33 -4.81 3.91
CA PHE A 351 -18.00 -5.33 3.58
C PHE A 351 -18.06 -6.80 3.12
N MET A 352 -18.75 -7.67 3.85
CA MET A 352 -18.88 -9.09 3.48
C MET A 352 -19.59 -9.28 2.14
N LEU A 353 -20.65 -8.50 1.91
CA LEU A 353 -21.39 -8.53 0.65
C LEU A 353 -20.50 -8.09 -0.52
N SER A 354 -19.83 -6.95 -0.36
CA SER A 354 -18.89 -6.42 -1.35
C SER A 354 -17.75 -7.39 -1.63
N TRP A 355 -17.14 -7.99 -0.60
CA TRP A 355 -16.08 -8.99 -0.75
C TRP A 355 -16.55 -10.16 -1.60
N THR A 356 -17.73 -10.70 -1.31
CA THR A 356 -18.28 -11.86 -2.01
C THR A 356 -18.52 -11.55 -3.49
N PHE A 357 -19.16 -10.43 -3.80
CA PHE A 357 -19.43 -10.04 -5.18
C PHE A 357 -18.17 -9.73 -5.97
N THR A 358 -17.27 -8.92 -5.41
CA THR A 358 -16.08 -8.48 -6.15
C THR A 358 -15.03 -9.60 -6.30
N ARG A 359 -14.74 -10.35 -5.22
CA ARG A 359 -13.62 -11.32 -5.17
C ARG A 359 -14.02 -12.77 -5.44
N HIS A 360 -15.28 -13.15 -5.24
CA HIS A 360 -15.73 -14.52 -5.52
C HIS A 360 -16.62 -14.65 -6.76
N ILE A 361 -17.20 -13.55 -7.24
CA ILE A 361 -17.96 -13.54 -8.49
C ILE A 361 -17.18 -12.79 -9.57
N GLY A 362 -16.91 -11.50 -9.39
CA GLY A 362 -16.21 -10.66 -10.38
C GLY A 362 -14.82 -11.18 -10.73
N TYR A 363 -14.00 -11.47 -9.72
CA TYR A 363 -12.65 -12.01 -9.96
C TYR A 363 -12.66 -13.40 -10.61
N MET A 364 -13.63 -14.26 -10.29
CA MET A 364 -13.80 -15.56 -10.96
C MET A 364 -14.19 -15.41 -12.43
N ILE A 365 -15.02 -14.42 -12.76
CA ILE A 365 -15.37 -14.09 -14.15
C ILE A 365 -14.12 -13.66 -14.93
N VAL A 366 -13.28 -12.80 -14.35
CA VAL A 366 -12.00 -12.39 -14.98
C VAL A 366 -11.07 -13.59 -15.13
N MET A 367 -10.94 -14.43 -14.10
CA MET A 367 -10.10 -15.63 -14.13
C MET A 367 -10.57 -16.63 -15.20
N TRP A 368 -11.88 -16.83 -15.34
CA TRP A 368 -12.46 -17.62 -16.43
C TRP A 368 -12.05 -17.07 -17.80
N SER A 369 -12.13 -15.75 -17.98
CA SER A 369 -11.73 -15.11 -19.23
C SER A 369 -10.24 -15.28 -19.53
N CYS A 370 -9.37 -15.16 -18.51
CA CYS A 370 -7.96 -15.46 -18.65
C CYS A 370 -7.73 -16.92 -19.10
N ILE A 371 -8.46 -17.89 -18.53
CA ILE A 371 -8.25 -19.32 -18.81
C ILE A 371 -8.83 -19.76 -20.15
N TYR A 372 -10.00 -19.25 -20.53
CA TYR A 372 -10.75 -19.75 -21.69
C TYR A 372 -10.80 -18.77 -22.86
N ASP A 373 -11.03 -17.48 -22.61
CA ASP A 373 -11.14 -16.50 -23.69
C ASP A 373 -9.77 -16.11 -24.24
N ALA A 374 -8.77 -15.90 -23.38
CA ALA A 374 -7.44 -15.50 -23.82
C ALA A 374 -6.83 -16.49 -24.84
N PRO A 375 -6.74 -17.82 -24.59
CA PRO A 375 -6.18 -18.74 -25.58
C PRO A 375 -7.12 -19.00 -26.77
N ARG A 376 -8.42 -18.70 -26.66
CA ARG A 376 -9.38 -18.77 -27.77
C ARG A 376 -9.21 -17.59 -28.74
N LEU A 377 -8.92 -16.41 -28.21
CA LEU A 377 -8.89 -15.14 -28.96
C LEU A 377 -7.48 -14.73 -29.39
N ILE A 378 -6.44 -15.20 -28.70
CA ILE A 378 -5.05 -14.81 -28.95
C ILE A 378 -4.26 -16.07 -29.34
N PRO A 379 -3.67 -16.11 -30.55
CA PRO A 379 -2.81 -17.22 -30.94
C PRO A 379 -1.51 -17.18 -30.14
N TYR A 380 -1.04 -18.35 -29.71
CA TYR A 380 0.28 -18.46 -29.08
C TYR A 380 1.39 -18.12 -30.07
N GLN A 381 2.29 -17.24 -29.65
CA GLN A 381 3.48 -16.88 -30.43
C GLN A 381 4.74 -17.49 -29.82
N SER A 382 5.72 -17.81 -30.68
CA SER A 382 7.07 -18.23 -30.27
C SER A 382 8.06 -17.83 -31.38
N PRO A 383 9.13 -17.07 -31.08
CA PRO A 383 9.55 -16.58 -29.76
C PRO A 383 8.71 -15.38 -29.28
N ALA A 384 8.81 -15.06 -27.97
CA ALA A 384 8.19 -13.86 -27.40
C ALA A 384 8.88 -12.59 -27.94
N ASP A 385 8.09 -11.59 -28.33
CA ASP A 385 8.59 -10.31 -28.80
C ASP A 385 8.10 -9.15 -27.92
N LEU A 386 8.99 -8.67 -27.07
CA LEU A 386 8.75 -7.53 -26.17
C LEU A 386 8.58 -6.21 -26.93
N ARG A 387 9.21 -6.06 -28.10
CA ARG A 387 9.18 -4.81 -28.88
C ARG A 387 7.82 -4.61 -29.54
N THR A 388 7.26 -5.68 -30.11
CA THR A 388 5.92 -5.63 -30.71
C THR A 388 4.80 -5.88 -29.71
N GLY A 389 5.13 -6.27 -28.47
CA GLY A 389 4.16 -6.56 -27.42
C GLY A 389 3.50 -7.94 -27.53
N HIS A 390 3.86 -8.74 -28.54
CA HIS A 390 3.39 -10.11 -28.70
C HIS A 390 4.15 -11.05 -27.77
N VAL A 391 3.76 -11.02 -26.50
CA VAL A 391 4.39 -11.78 -25.42
C VAL A 391 3.51 -12.98 -25.01
N PHE A 392 2.31 -13.14 -25.59
CA PHE A 392 1.40 -14.27 -25.34
C PHE A 392 1.98 -15.59 -25.85
N THR A 393 2.77 -16.24 -25.00
CA THR A 393 3.41 -17.54 -25.21
C THR A 393 2.85 -18.53 -24.20
N TYR A 394 2.98 -19.83 -24.46
CA TYR A 394 2.52 -20.83 -23.50
C TYR A 394 3.13 -20.65 -22.09
N PRO A 395 4.44 -20.39 -21.92
CA PRO A 395 5.03 -20.14 -20.60
C PRO A 395 4.48 -18.89 -19.90
N THR A 396 4.37 -17.77 -20.60
CA THR A 396 3.89 -16.50 -20.00
C THR A 396 2.43 -16.60 -19.57
N TYR A 397 1.61 -17.27 -20.39
CA TYR A 397 0.23 -17.61 -20.07
C TYR A 397 0.15 -18.44 -18.78
N VAL A 398 0.89 -19.56 -18.69
CA VAL A 398 0.88 -20.43 -17.51
C VAL A 398 1.33 -19.69 -16.25
N VAL A 399 2.40 -18.88 -16.34
CA VAL A 399 2.89 -18.07 -15.21
C VAL A 399 1.83 -17.07 -14.76
N PHE A 400 1.18 -16.37 -15.69
CA PHE A 400 0.14 -15.40 -15.36
C PHE A 400 -1.06 -16.06 -14.67
N ILE A 401 -1.54 -17.20 -15.18
CA ILE A 401 -2.62 -17.98 -14.54
C ILE A 401 -2.20 -18.50 -13.17
N ALA A 402 -0.96 -18.97 -13.00
CA ALA A 402 -0.46 -19.43 -11.72
C ALA A 402 -0.45 -18.31 -10.67
N LEU A 403 -0.01 -17.10 -11.04
CA LEU A 403 -0.05 -15.93 -10.14
C LEU A 403 -1.48 -15.55 -9.75
N LEU A 404 -2.43 -15.56 -10.70
CA LEU A 404 -3.85 -15.34 -10.41
C LEU A 404 -4.43 -16.42 -9.49
N ALA A 405 -4.03 -17.68 -9.66
CA ALA A 405 -4.45 -18.77 -8.78
C ALA A 405 -3.89 -18.61 -7.36
N ILE A 406 -2.62 -18.20 -7.22
CA ILE A 406 -2.03 -17.90 -5.91
C ILE A 406 -2.79 -16.76 -5.23
N LEU A 407 -3.09 -15.68 -5.97
CA LEU A 407 -3.91 -14.59 -5.45
C LEU A 407 -5.27 -15.10 -4.97
N GLN A 408 -5.94 -15.97 -5.74
CA GLN A 408 -7.21 -16.56 -5.35
C GLN A 408 -7.14 -17.37 -4.05
N VAL A 409 -6.08 -18.18 -3.88
CA VAL A 409 -5.89 -18.97 -2.66
C VAL A 409 -5.80 -18.06 -1.44
N ILE A 410 -5.08 -16.94 -1.55
CA ILE A 410 -4.98 -15.97 -0.45
C ILE A 410 -6.36 -15.33 -0.17
N LEU A 411 -7.13 -14.97 -1.20
CA LEU A 411 -8.49 -14.45 -1.05
C LEU A 411 -9.42 -15.44 -0.34
N LEU A 412 -9.33 -16.74 -0.64
CA LEU A 412 -10.10 -17.78 0.04
C LEU A 412 -9.68 -17.95 1.51
N ILE A 413 -8.38 -17.86 1.82
CA ILE A 413 -7.89 -17.89 3.20
C ILE A 413 -8.51 -16.73 3.99
N TRP A 414 -8.46 -15.50 3.48
CA TRP A 414 -9.08 -14.36 4.16
C TRP A 414 -10.60 -14.47 4.24
N PHE A 415 -11.26 -14.98 3.20
CA PHE A 415 -12.70 -15.24 3.25
C PHE A 415 -13.07 -16.22 4.36
N SER A 416 -12.27 -17.27 4.57
CA SER A 416 -12.47 -18.20 5.69
C SER A 416 -12.36 -17.51 7.06
N MET A 417 -11.51 -16.49 7.18
CA MET A 417 -11.38 -15.67 8.40
C MET A 417 -12.58 -14.76 8.58
N ILE A 418 -13.08 -14.15 7.50
CA ILE A 418 -14.31 -13.33 7.53
C ILE A 418 -15.51 -14.16 7.98
N LEU A 419 -15.67 -15.38 7.44
CA LEU A 419 -16.74 -16.30 7.85
C LEU A 419 -16.63 -16.71 9.33
N LYS A 420 -15.43 -16.86 9.88
CA LYS A 420 -15.23 -17.10 11.32
C LYS A 420 -15.70 -15.92 12.17
N VAL A 421 -15.45 -14.69 11.73
CA VAL A 421 -15.97 -13.49 12.41
C VAL A 421 -17.49 -13.45 12.32
N LEU A 422 -18.07 -13.73 11.15
CA LEU A 422 -19.52 -13.81 10.97
C LEU A 422 -20.16 -14.82 11.93
N TYR A 423 -19.59 -16.02 12.05
CA TYR A 423 -20.07 -17.04 12.99
C TYR A 423 -20.08 -16.54 14.45
N ARG A 424 -19.07 -15.77 14.86
CA ARG A 424 -19.02 -15.15 16.20
C ARG A 424 -20.09 -14.08 16.37
N VAL A 425 -20.32 -13.25 15.36
CA VAL A 425 -21.38 -12.24 15.38
C VAL A 425 -22.75 -12.90 15.55
N LEU A 426 -23.03 -13.97 14.79
CA LEU A 426 -24.30 -14.71 14.85
C LEU A 426 -24.50 -15.45 16.18
N THR A 427 -23.41 -15.84 16.86
CA THR A 427 -23.46 -16.48 18.18
C THR A 427 -23.43 -15.48 19.34
N ASN A 428 -23.69 -14.19 19.07
CA ASN A 428 -23.69 -13.07 20.04
C ASN A 428 -22.33 -12.82 20.73
N ALA A 429 -21.22 -13.23 20.12
CA ALA A 429 -19.87 -12.97 20.61
C ALA A 429 -19.23 -11.69 20.00
N GLY A 430 -19.93 -11.00 19.08
CA GLY A 430 -19.52 -9.74 18.47
C GLY A 430 -18.51 -9.85 17.31
N ALA A 431 -18.31 -8.74 16.57
CA ALA A 431 -17.44 -8.67 15.40
C ALA A 431 -15.97 -8.39 15.80
N ILE A 432 -15.26 -9.44 16.21
CA ILE A 432 -13.84 -9.38 16.57
C ILE A 432 -12.99 -9.84 15.38
N ASP A 433 -12.20 -8.92 14.79
CA ASP A 433 -11.24 -9.25 13.73
C ASP A 433 -10.05 -10.01 14.33
N SER A 434 -9.90 -11.29 13.98
CA SER A 434 -8.83 -12.14 14.49
C SER A 434 -7.42 -11.72 14.06
N ARG A 435 -7.30 -10.76 13.13
CA ARG A 435 -6.01 -10.22 12.66
C ARG A 435 -5.47 -9.09 13.53
N SER A 436 -6.33 -8.44 14.32
CA SER A 436 -5.93 -7.36 15.22
C SER A 436 -5.59 -7.92 16.60
N ASP A 437 -4.33 -7.78 17.01
CA ASP A 437 -3.79 -8.21 18.33
C ASP A 437 -4.34 -7.40 19.53
N GLU A 438 -5.52 -6.79 19.41
CA GLU A 438 -6.07 -5.84 20.40
C GLU A 438 -7.07 -6.45 21.38
N ASP A 439 -7.50 -7.69 21.09
CA ASP A 439 -8.60 -8.36 21.79
C ASP A 439 -8.13 -9.58 22.60
N SER A 440 -6.81 -9.75 22.79
CA SER A 440 -6.22 -10.69 23.74
C SER A 440 -5.72 -9.96 24.99
N ASP A 441 -6.64 -9.67 25.92
CA ASP A 441 -6.37 -9.48 27.35
C ASP A 441 -7.69 -9.59 28.12
#